data_AF-A0A838V432-F1
#
_entry.id   AF-A0A838V432-F1
#
_cell.length_a   1.000
_cell.length_b   1.000
_cell.length_c   1.000
_cell.angle_alpha   90.00
_cell.angle_beta   90.00
_cell.angle_gamma   90.00
#
_symmetry.space_group_name_H-M   'P 1'
#
loop_
_entity.id
_entity.type
_entity.pdbx_description
1 polymer ?
#
loop_
_entity_poly.entity_id
_entity_poly.type
_entity_poly.pdbx_seq_one_letter_code
_entity_poly.pdbx_strand_id
1 'polypeptide(L)'
;MTLTAQATTPLRGFDLDLELSAAAGEPLALVGRSGAGKTSVLRVIAGLMAPRQGRVELDEDLWLDTANGTDLPPERRNCGFLFQDYALFPRMSAWRNVAYGMRAPRRERRAAALAMLERFGVDALAEAAPASLSGGERQRVALA
;
A
#
# COMPACT_ATOMS: atom_id res chain seq x y z
N MET A 1 7.56 -7.21 -14.62
CA MET A 1 6.96 -6.84 -13.34
C MET A 1 5.93 -7.85 -12.91
N THR A 2 6.39 -8.92 -12.29
CA THR A 2 5.55 -9.96 -11.70
C THR A 2 5.82 -9.98 -10.21
N LEU A 3 4.76 -9.84 -9.41
CA LEU A 3 4.81 -10.04 -7.97
C LEU A 3 4.56 -11.52 -7.68
N THR A 4 5.44 -12.16 -6.92
CA THR A 4 5.18 -13.49 -6.36
C THR A 4 5.27 -13.43 -4.84
N ALA A 5 4.39 -14.16 -4.17
CA ALA A 5 4.39 -14.25 -2.72
C ALA A 5 4.00 -15.65 -2.28
N GLN A 6 4.88 -16.26 -1.49
CA GLN A 6 4.64 -17.51 -0.78
C GLN A 6 4.87 -17.25 0.71
N ALA A 7 3.94 -17.63 1.57
CA ALA A 7 4.12 -17.44 3.00
C ALA A 7 3.25 -18.39 3.83
N THR A 8 3.80 -18.86 4.94
CA THR A 8 3.05 -19.54 5.99
C THR A 8 3.14 -18.77 7.29
N THR A 9 2.01 -18.59 7.97
CA THR A 9 2.00 -17.96 9.29
C THR A 9 0.72 -18.30 10.07
N PRO A 10 0.81 -18.59 11.38
CA PRO A 10 -0.39 -18.77 12.19
C PRO A 10 -1.16 -17.46 12.31
N LEU A 11 -2.46 -17.52 12.05
CA LEU A 11 -3.43 -16.45 12.33
C LEU A 11 -4.38 -16.89 13.45
N ARG A 12 -5.22 -15.96 13.91
CA ARG A 12 -6.23 -16.30 14.92
C ARG A 12 -7.25 -17.29 14.33
N GLY A 13 -7.14 -18.55 14.74
CA GLY A 13 -8.10 -19.62 14.44
C GLY A 13 -7.77 -20.48 13.22
N PHE A 14 -6.70 -20.19 12.47
CA PHE A 14 -6.24 -21.00 11.35
C PHE A 14 -4.79 -20.66 10.99
N ASP A 15 -4.12 -21.56 10.27
CA ASP A 15 -2.82 -21.28 9.66
C ASP A 15 -3.04 -20.71 8.25
N LEU A 16 -2.46 -19.53 7.99
CA LEU A 16 -2.41 -18.98 6.64
C LEU A 16 -1.33 -19.72 5.87
N ASP A 17 -1.72 -20.34 4.76
CA ASP A 17 -0.83 -20.85 3.71
C ASP A 17 -1.16 -20.09 2.43
N LEU A 18 -0.21 -19.29 1.96
CA LEU A 18 -0.37 -18.34 0.86
C LEU A 18 0.57 -18.73 -0.26
N GLU A 19 0.01 -18.84 -1.46
CA GLU A 19 0.74 -18.79 -2.72
C GLU A 19 -0.03 -17.92 -3.70
N LEU A 20 0.61 -16.86 -4.21
CA LEU A 20 0.03 -16.00 -5.25
C LEU A 20 1.09 -15.50 -6.22
N SER A 21 0.62 -15.17 -7.42
CA SER A 21 1.37 -14.46 -8.45
C SER A 21 0.45 -13.45 -9.12
N ALA A 22 0.98 -12.27 -9.46
CA ALA A 22 0.28 -11.24 -10.22
C ALA A 22 1.22 -10.63 -11.25
N ALA A 23 0.84 -10.69 -12.52
CA ALA A 23 1.63 -10.12 -13.61
C ALA A 23 1.41 -8.61 -13.76
N ALA A 24 2.33 -7.96 -14.47
CA ALA A 24 2.25 -6.53 -14.74
C ALA A 24 0.95 -6.19 -15.47
N GLY A 25 0.23 -5.19 -14.97
CA GLY A 25 -1.02 -4.75 -15.60
C GLY A 25 -2.21 -5.69 -15.39
N GLU A 26 -2.05 -6.75 -14.59
CA GLU A 26 -3.14 -7.67 -14.24
C GLU A 26 -3.76 -7.25 -12.89
N PRO A 27 -5.02 -6.78 -12.87
CA PRO A 27 -5.72 -6.52 -11.61
C PRO A 27 -6.09 -7.85 -10.95
N LEU A 28 -5.40 -8.19 -9.86
CA LEU A 28 -5.75 -9.35 -9.03
C LEU A 28 -6.67 -8.93 -7.88
N ALA A 29 -7.78 -9.64 -7.70
CA ALA A 29 -8.72 -9.44 -6.59
C ALA A 29 -8.73 -10.64 -5.65
N LEU A 30 -8.42 -10.41 -4.37
CA LEU A 30 -8.55 -11.41 -3.31
C LEU A 30 -9.89 -11.25 -2.57
N VAL A 31 -10.80 -12.21 -2.75
CA VAL A 31 -12.17 -12.16 -2.21
C VAL A 31 -12.40 -13.29 -1.21
N GLY A 32 -13.14 -13.00 -0.14
CA GLY A 32 -13.45 -13.99 0.90
C GLY A 32 -14.14 -13.34 2.10
N ARG A 33 -14.72 -14.17 2.98
CA ARG A 33 -15.45 -13.71 4.19
C ARG A 33 -14.57 -12.84 5.10
N SER A 34 -15.19 -12.05 5.96
CA SER A 34 -14.46 -11.35 7.02
C SER A 34 -13.66 -12.35 7.86
N GLY A 35 -12.42 -11.99 8.22
CA GLY A 35 -11.52 -12.88 8.97
C GLY A 35 -10.76 -13.91 8.14
N ALA A 36 -11.01 -14.06 6.83
CA ALA A 36 -10.30 -15.02 5.97
C ALA A 36 -8.82 -14.68 5.67
N GLY A 37 -8.18 -13.78 6.41
CA GLY A 37 -6.74 -13.47 6.24
C GLY A 37 -6.37 -12.50 5.10
N LYS A 38 -7.33 -11.99 4.32
CA LYS A 38 -7.06 -11.09 3.18
C LYS A 38 -6.15 -9.90 3.49
N THR A 39 -6.47 -9.18 4.56
CA THR A 39 -5.65 -8.03 5.00
C THR A 39 -4.27 -8.48 5.47
N SER A 40 -4.15 -9.67 6.07
CA SER A 40 -2.87 -10.25 6.47
C SER A 40 -2.00 -10.58 5.25
N VAL A 41 -2.58 -11.17 4.20
CA VAL A 41 -1.90 -11.42 2.92
C VAL A 41 -1.30 -10.12 2.35
N LEU A 42 -2.11 -9.06 2.23
CA LEU A 42 -1.63 -7.78 1.71
C LEU A 42 -0.57 -7.14 2.62
N ARG A 43 -0.69 -7.29 3.95
CA ARG A 43 0.31 -6.79 4.91
C ARG A 43 1.62 -7.55 4.83
N VAL A 44 1.61 -8.86 4.59
CA VAL A 44 2.83 -9.66 4.38
C VAL A 44 3.57 -9.18 3.13
N ILE A 45 2.85 -9.00 2.02
CA ILE A 45 3.43 -8.47 0.78
C ILE A 45 4.04 -7.08 1.00
N ALA A 46 3.32 -6.19 1.68
CA ALA A 46 3.76 -4.82 1.94
C ALA A 46 4.83 -4.69 3.05
N GLY A 47 5.21 -5.78 3.73
CA GLY A 47 6.16 -5.76 4.84
C GLY A 47 5.61 -5.23 6.16
N LEU A 48 4.29 -5.04 6.25
CA LEU A 48 3.58 -4.56 7.44
C LEU A 48 3.27 -5.69 8.45
N MET A 49 3.59 -6.94 8.08
CA MET A 49 3.45 -8.12 8.93
C MET A 49 4.51 -9.15 8.51
N ALA A 50 5.33 -9.60 9.45
CA ALA A 50 6.29 -10.68 9.21
C ALA A 50 5.59 -12.06 9.30
N PRO A 51 5.69 -12.92 8.28
CA PRO A 51 5.20 -14.30 8.37
C PRO A 51 6.20 -15.20 9.12
N ARG A 52 5.78 -16.42 9.47
CA ARG A 52 6.67 -17.43 10.09
C ARG A 52 7.69 -17.94 9.08
N GLN A 53 7.25 -18.22 7.86
CA GLN A 53 8.09 -18.55 6.72
C GLN A 53 7.53 -17.85 5.49
N GLY A 54 8.39 -17.44 4.56
CA GLY A 54 7.92 -16.91 3.30
C GLY A 54 9.00 -16.32 2.42
N ARG A 55 8.62 -16.13 1.16
CA ARG A 55 9.40 -15.49 0.11
C ARG A 55 8.49 -14.55 -0.66
N VAL A 56 8.87 -13.28 -0.76
CA VAL A 56 8.14 -12.26 -1.52
C VAL A 56 9.13 -11.53 -2.40
N GLU A 57 8.85 -11.44 -3.69
CA GLU A 57 9.70 -10.77 -4.68
C GLU A 57 8.87 -10.08 -5.75
N LEU A 58 9.46 -9.04 -6.34
CA LEU A 58 8.89 -8.30 -7.44
C LEU A 58 9.91 -8.29 -8.58
N ASP A 59 9.65 -9.09 -9.62
CA ASP A 59 10.69 -9.51 -10.57
C ASP A 59 11.92 -10.09 -9.83
N GLU A 60 13.05 -9.40 -9.92
CA GLU A 60 14.34 -9.79 -9.30
C GLU A 60 14.56 -9.11 -7.94
N ASP A 61 13.67 -8.18 -7.54
CA ASP A 61 13.76 -7.44 -6.28
C ASP A 61 13.19 -8.28 -5.13
N LEU A 62 14.07 -8.97 -4.41
CA LEU A 62 13.73 -9.80 -3.28
C LEU A 62 13.37 -8.94 -2.05
N TRP A 63 12.11 -9.00 -1.63
CA TRP A 63 11.59 -8.25 -0.49
C TRP A 63 11.62 -9.02 0.82
N LEU A 64 11.38 -10.32 0.76
CA LEU A 64 11.37 -11.20 1.92
C LEU A 64 11.93 -12.55 1.51
N ASP A 65 12.81 -13.10 2.33
CA ASP A 65 13.23 -14.49 2.33
C ASP A 65 13.60 -14.88 3.77
N THR A 66 12.65 -15.52 4.46
CA THR A 66 12.85 -15.93 5.85
C THR A 66 13.93 -16.99 6.01
N ALA A 67 14.21 -17.80 4.99
CA ALA A 67 15.22 -18.85 5.06
C ALA A 67 16.64 -18.26 5.01
N ASN A 68 16.82 -17.16 4.27
CA ASN A 68 18.10 -16.48 4.10
C ASN A 68 18.22 -15.18 4.93
N GLY A 69 17.26 -14.90 5.82
CA GLY A 69 17.27 -13.74 6.71
C GLY A 69 17.05 -12.39 6.03
N THR A 70 16.48 -12.38 4.82
CA THR A 70 16.14 -11.14 4.11
C THR A 70 14.74 -10.68 4.52
N ASP A 71 14.62 -9.44 4.97
CA ASP A 71 13.34 -8.77 5.20
C ASP A 71 13.50 -7.26 4.94
N LEU A 72 13.11 -6.81 3.75
CA LEU A 72 13.11 -5.40 3.41
C LEU A 72 11.97 -4.69 4.15
N PRO A 73 12.26 -3.55 4.81
CA PRO A 73 11.23 -2.78 5.48
C PRO A 73 10.25 -2.17 4.45
N PRO A 74 8.99 -1.90 4.84
CA PRO A 74 7.93 -1.42 3.94
C PRO A 74 8.33 -0.25 3.04
N GLU A 75 9.04 0.75 3.58
CA GLU A 75 9.45 1.95 2.86
C GLU A 75 10.50 1.72 1.76
N ARG A 76 11.12 0.52 1.76
CA ARG A 76 12.07 0.08 0.72
C ARG A 76 11.42 -0.83 -0.32
N ARG A 77 10.19 -1.31 -0.08
CA ARG A 77 9.43 -2.10 -1.06
C ARG A 77 8.80 -1.16 -2.06
N ASN A 78 8.99 -1.41 -3.35
CA ASN A 78 8.46 -0.57 -4.42
C ASN A 78 6.96 -0.82 -4.67
N CYS A 79 6.13 -0.61 -3.63
CA CYS A 79 4.67 -0.73 -3.68
C CYS A 79 3.98 0.36 -2.86
N GLY A 80 2.79 0.76 -3.29
CA GLY A 80 1.86 1.53 -2.46
C GLY A 80 0.94 0.60 -1.66
N PHE A 81 0.56 1.01 -0.45
CA PHE A 81 -0.43 0.30 0.38
C PHE A 81 -1.56 1.27 0.77
N LEU A 82 -2.79 0.96 0.37
CA LEU A 82 -3.96 1.72 0.75
C LEU A 82 -4.69 1.04 1.92
N PHE A 83 -4.77 1.74 3.04
CA PHE A 83 -5.45 1.24 4.25
C PHE A 83 -6.98 1.37 4.12
N GLN A 84 -7.71 0.53 4.88
CA GLN A 84 -9.18 0.56 4.90
C GLN A 84 -9.75 1.89 5.44
N ASP A 85 -9.03 2.54 6.36
CA ASP A 85 -9.33 3.85 6.93
C ASP A 85 -8.60 4.99 6.21
N TYR A 86 -7.96 4.70 5.07
CA TYR A 86 -7.20 5.60 4.20
C TYR A 86 -5.93 6.21 4.80
N ALA A 87 -5.72 6.12 6.12
CA ALA A 87 -4.51 6.54 6.84
C ALA A 87 -3.99 7.96 6.49
N LEU A 88 -4.87 8.90 6.16
CA LEU A 88 -4.49 10.28 5.89
C LEU A 88 -3.96 10.96 7.16
N PHE A 89 -2.85 11.69 7.04
CA PHE A 89 -2.28 12.48 8.12
C PHE A 89 -3.21 13.64 8.48
N PRO A 90 -3.80 13.65 9.69
CA PRO A 90 -4.88 14.58 10.04
C PRO A 90 -4.43 16.03 10.17
N ARG A 91 -3.13 16.26 10.38
CA ARG A 91 -2.52 17.60 10.51
C ARG A 91 -1.93 18.13 9.20
N MET A 92 -2.18 17.46 8.09
CA MET A 92 -1.72 17.86 6.75
C MET A 92 -2.92 18.18 5.86
N SER A 93 -2.77 19.15 4.95
CA SER A 93 -3.74 19.36 3.88
C SER A 93 -3.72 18.18 2.89
N ALA A 94 -4.71 18.08 2.01
CA ALA A 94 -4.78 17.04 0.98
C ALA A 94 -3.51 17.02 0.11
N TRP A 95 -3.04 18.17 -0.38
CA TRP A 95 -1.82 18.21 -1.20
C TRP A 95 -0.58 17.77 -0.42
N ARG A 96 -0.51 18.05 0.89
CA ARG A 96 0.61 17.62 1.74
C ARG A 96 0.58 16.12 2.00
N ASN A 97 -0.60 15.53 2.12
CA ASN A 97 -0.77 14.07 2.22
C ASN A 97 -0.23 13.38 0.97
N VAL A 98 -0.69 13.81 -0.21
CA VAL A 98 -0.24 13.29 -1.51
C VAL A 98 1.28 13.50 -1.69
N ALA A 99 1.81 14.66 -1.31
CA ALA A 99 3.23 14.97 -1.42
C ALA A 99 4.14 14.18 -0.44
N TYR A 100 3.58 13.54 0.60
CA TYR A 100 4.35 12.97 1.70
C TYR A 100 5.32 11.88 1.24
N GLY A 101 4.82 10.93 0.44
CA GLY A 101 5.61 9.79 -0.07
C GLY A 101 6.38 10.07 -1.37
N MET A 102 6.24 11.27 -1.96
CA MET A 102 6.81 11.57 -3.27
C MET A 102 8.34 11.71 -3.22
N ARG A 103 9.02 10.93 -4.08
CA ARG A 103 10.46 11.07 -4.36
C ARG A 103 10.70 12.18 -5.39
N ALA A 104 10.41 13.43 -5.02
CA ALA A 104 10.62 14.62 -5.88
C ALA A 104 11.39 15.73 -5.14
N PRO A 105 12.12 16.61 -5.88
CA PRO A 105 12.75 17.80 -5.31
C PRO A 105 11.75 18.67 -4.56
N ARG A 106 12.16 19.26 -3.43
CA ARG A 106 11.26 20.04 -2.54
C ARG A 106 10.45 21.11 -3.29
N ARG A 107 11.06 21.79 -4.26
CA ARG A 107 10.43 22.84 -5.08
C ARG A 107 9.34 22.31 -6.02
N GLU A 108 9.41 21.05 -6.42
CA GLU A 108 8.51 20.43 -7.40
C GLU A 108 7.38 19.62 -6.72
N ARG A 109 7.55 19.20 -5.46
CA ARG A 109 6.57 18.37 -4.73
C ARG A 109 5.15 18.92 -4.74
N ARG A 110 4.98 20.23 -4.56
CA ARG A 110 3.64 20.83 -4.55
C ARG A 110 2.97 20.70 -5.92
N ALA A 111 3.69 21.02 -7.00
CA ALA A 111 3.16 20.92 -8.36
C ALA A 111 2.80 19.46 -8.71
N ALA A 112 3.68 18.51 -8.37
CA ALA A 112 3.43 17.09 -8.58
C ALA A 112 2.20 16.58 -7.80
N ALA A 113 2.03 16.99 -6.55
CA ALA A 113 0.88 16.63 -5.74
C ALA A 113 -0.44 17.22 -6.27
N LEU A 114 -0.43 18.47 -6.74
CA LEU A 114 -1.61 19.09 -7.35
C LEU A 114 -2.01 18.38 -8.65
N ALA A 115 -1.05 17.99 -9.49
CA ALA A 115 -1.32 17.22 -10.70
C ALA A 115 -1.96 15.84 -10.40
N MET A 116 -1.53 15.19 -9.31
CA MET A 116 -2.17 13.95 -8.86
C MET A 116 -3.60 14.19 -8.35
N LEU A 117 -3.82 15.22 -7.53
CA LEU A 117 -5.17 15.57 -7.07
C LEU A 117 -6.12 15.89 -8.24
N GLU A 118 -5.64 16.60 -9.27
CA GLU A 118 -6.39 16.87 -10.50
C GLU A 118 -6.77 15.58 -11.23
N ARG A 119 -5.82 14.65 -11.37
CA ARG A 119 -6.05 13.34 -12.00
C ARG A 119 -7.12 12.50 -11.28
N PHE A 120 -7.33 12.73 -9.99
CA PHE A 120 -8.39 12.11 -9.18
C PHE A 120 -9.63 13.01 -8.97
N GLY A 121 -9.68 14.18 -9.60
CA GLY A 121 -10.81 15.12 -9.56
C GLY A 121 -11.08 15.69 -8.15
N VAL A 122 -10.03 15.98 -7.40
CA VAL A 122 -10.06 16.53 -6.02
C VAL A 122 -9.08 17.69 -5.83
N ASP A 123 -8.65 18.34 -6.90
CA ASP A 123 -7.74 19.49 -6.90
C ASP A 123 -8.29 20.70 -6.11
N ALA A 124 -9.60 20.96 -6.21
CA ALA A 124 -10.27 22.01 -5.44
C ALA A 124 -10.16 21.81 -3.91
N LEU A 125 -9.84 20.59 -3.46
CA LEU A 125 -9.70 20.21 -2.06
C LEU A 125 -8.24 20.24 -1.59
N ALA A 126 -7.29 20.73 -2.40
CA ALA A 126 -5.87 20.68 -2.11
C ALA A 126 -5.51 21.19 -0.69
N GLU A 127 -6.10 22.29 -0.25
CA GLU A 127 -5.83 22.89 1.06
C GLU A 127 -6.72 22.34 2.19
N ALA A 128 -7.71 21.50 1.89
CA ALA A 128 -8.61 20.94 2.88
C ALA A 128 -7.89 19.94 3.79
N ALA A 129 -8.30 19.90 5.06
CA ALA A 129 -7.83 18.90 6.02
C ALA A 129 -8.68 17.61 5.91
N PRO A 130 -8.14 16.42 6.20
CA PRO A 130 -8.88 15.15 6.09
C PRO A 130 -10.22 15.10 6.82
N ALA A 131 -10.34 15.83 7.93
CA ALA A 131 -11.57 15.91 8.73
C ALA A 131 -12.72 16.67 8.04
N SER A 132 -12.43 17.59 7.11
CA SER A 132 -13.45 18.34 6.36
C SER A 132 -13.86 17.64 5.06
N LEU A 133 -13.24 16.52 4.72
CA LEU A 133 -13.54 15.74 3.52
C LEU A 133 -14.70 14.77 3.79
N SER A 134 -15.54 14.52 2.79
CA SER A 134 -16.44 13.37 2.76
C SER A 134 -15.66 12.05 2.66
N GLY A 135 -16.33 10.92 2.87
CA GLY A 135 -15.70 9.60 2.76
C GLY A 135 -15.11 9.33 1.37
N GLY A 136 -15.86 9.66 0.30
CA GLY A 136 -15.40 9.48 -1.08
C GLY A 136 -14.27 10.44 -1.46
N GLU A 137 -14.23 11.64 -0.90
CA GLU A 137 -13.10 12.56 -1.08
C GLU A 137 -11.84 12.06 -0.37
N ARG A 138 -11.96 11.56 0.88
CA ARG A 138 -10.82 10.93 1.57
C ARG A 138 -10.23 9.77 0.78
N GLN A 139 -11.08 8.92 0.21
CA GLN A 139 -10.64 7.80 -0.62
C GLN A 139 -9.85 8.29 -1.84
N ARG A 140 -10.37 9.28 -2.57
CA ARG A 140 -9.71 9.82 -3.76
C ARG A 140 -8.40 10.54 -3.42
N VAL A 141 -8.34 11.28 -2.31
CA VAL A 141 -7.11 11.90 -1.82
C VAL A 141 -6.07 10.85 -1.40
N ALA A 142 -6.48 9.71 -0.83
CA ALA A 142 -5.56 8.65 -0.43
C ALA A 142 -5.06 7.78 -1.61
N LEU A 143 -5.79 7.77 -2.72
CA LEU A 143 -5.37 7.12 -3.97
C LEU A 143 -4.43 7.99 -4.81
N ALA A 144 -4.49 9.33 -4.63
CA ALA A 144 -3.67 10.32 -5.31
C ALA A 144 -2.22 10.33 -4.77
#